data_AF-A0A2N2IFW3-F1
#
_entry.id   AF-A0A2N2IFW3-F1
#
_cell.length_a   1.000
_cell.length_b   1.000
_cell.length_c   1.000
_cell.angle_alpha   90.00
_cell.angle_beta   90.00
_cell.angle_gamma   90.00
#
_symmetry.space_group_name_H-M   'P 1'
#
loop_
_entity.id
_entity.type
_entity.pdbx_description
1 polymer ?
#
loop_
_entity_poly.entity_id
_entity_poly.type
_entity_poly.pdbx_seq_one_letter_code
_entity_poly.pdbx_strand_id
1 'polypeptide(L)'
;RARDIRDEALARHAERDRASLNAVRDELAELRAMVAGQQEQLARLTGMIAELTSALVPGDAQGLSIPSAPRPLSARKRAALERIRELRGQDLSFSRICEVFQAESLPTLSGQGQWSKGTLWNLWKNHAHQLNLPQS
;
A
#
# COMPACT_ATOMS: atom_id res chain seq x y z
N ARG A 1 -58.98 21.67 -12.68
CA ARG A 1 -58.08 21.38 -13.82
C ARG A 1 -56.63 21.83 -13.60
N ALA A 2 -56.31 23.13 -13.51
CA ALA A 2 -54.91 23.56 -13.38
C ALA A 2 -54.24 23.17 -12.03
N ARG A 3 -55.01 23.16 -10.93
CA ARG A 3 -54.53 22.69 -9.61
C ARG A 3 -54.29 21.18 -9.60
N ASP A 4 -55.22 20.41 -10.15
CA ASP A 4 -55.11 18.94 -10.26
C ASP A 4 -53.86 18.50 -11.04
N ILE A 5 -53.50 19.21 -12.12
CA ILE A 5 -52.29 18.92 -12.91
C ILE A 5 -51.01 19.20 -12.09
N ARG A 6 -51.01 20.25 -11.26
CA ARG A 6 -49.87 20.60 -10.40
C ARG A 6 -49.68 19.56 -9.30
N ASP A 7 -50.77 19.15 -8.66
CA ASP A 7 -50.73 18.18 -7.57
C ASP A 7 -50.31 16.80 -8.10
N GLU A 8 -50.76 16.42 -9.30
CA GLU A 8 -50.32 15.21 -9.97
C GLU A 8 -48.83 15.26 -10.37
N ALA A 9 -48.34 16.40 -10.84
CA ALA A 9 -46.92 16.57 -11.16
C ALA A 9 -46.02 16.48 -9.92
N LEU A 10 -46.45 17.06 -8.79
CA LEU A 10 -45.76 16.96 -7.50
C LEU A 10 -45.76 15.53 -6.97
N ALA A 11 -46.88 14.81 -7.07
CA ALA A 11 -46.96 13.41 -6.68
C ALA A 11 -45.99 12.54 -7.49
N ARG A 12 -45.90 12.74 -8.81
CA ARG A 12 -44.94 12.02 -9.66
C ARG A 12 -43.49 12.34 -9.31
N HIS A 13 -43.18 13.58 -8.94
CA HIS A 13 -41.83 13.95 -8.51
C HIS A 13 -41.47 13.27 -7.18
N ALA A 14 -42.35 13.34 -6.19
CA ALA A 14 -42.15 12.69 -4.90
C ALA A 14 -42.00 11.16 -5.03
N GLU A 15 -42.73 10.55 -5.97
CA GLU A 15 -42.59 9.12 -6.26
C GLU A 15 -41.24 8.78 -6.89
N ARG A 16 -40.76 9.60 -7.83
CA ARG A 16 -39.41 9.42 -8.39
C ARG A 16 -38.32 9.58 -7.34
N ASP A 17 -38.43 10.59 -6.48
CA ASP A 17 -37.47 10.80 -5.40
C ASP A 17 -37.44 9.61 -4.44
N ARG A 18 -38.61 9.05 -4.08
CA ARG A 18 -38.68 7.83 -3.27
C ARG A 18 -38.04 6.63 -3.98
N ALA A 19 -38.31 6.44 -5.27
CA ALA A 19 -37.72 5.36 -6.04
C ALA A 19 -36.18 5.49 -6.10
N SER A 20 -35.67 6.70 -6.33
CA SER A 20 -34.22 6.98 -6.33
C SER A 20 -33.58 6.74 -4.97
N LEU A 21 -34.23 7.17 -3.87
CA LEU A 21 -33.72 6.93 -2.52
C LEU A 21 -33.70 5.43 -2.17
N ASN A 22 -34.71 4.68 -2.59
CA ASN A 22 -34.75 3.23 -2.39
C ASN A 22 -33.62 2.55 -3.18
N ALA A 23 -33.40 2.92 -4.44
CA ALA A 23 -32.30 2.37 -5.25
C ALA A 23 -30.93 2.61 -4.59
N VAL A 24 -30.65 3.84 -4.15
CA VAL A 24 -29.39 4.17 -3.45
C VAL A 24 -29.24 3.40 -2.13
N ARG A 25 -30.35 3.20 -1.40
CA ARG A 25 -30.33 2.41 -0.16
C ARG A 25 -29.98 0.95 -0.43
N ASP A 26 -30.51 0.39 -1.50
CA ASP A 26 -30.28 -1.00 -1.89
C ASP A 26 -28.82 -1.17 -2.38
N GLU A 27 -28.30 -0.24 -3.18
CA GLU A 27 -26.87 -0.20 -3.56
C GLU A 27 -25.95 -0.10 -2.32
N LEU A 28 -26.30 0.74 -1.35
CA LEU A 28 -25.53 0.86 -0.10
C LEU A 28 -25.56 -0.45 0.71
N ALA A 29 -26.67 -1.18 0.70
CA ALA A 29 -26.79 -2.47 1.37
C ALA A 29 -25.88 -3.52 0.70
N GLU A 30 -25.83 -3.55 -0.62
CA GLU A 30 -24.94 -4.42 -1.39
C GLU A 30 -23.46 -4.10 -1.12
N LEU A 31 -23.08 -2.81 -1.15
CA LEU A 31 -21.70 -2.39 -0.84
C LEU A 31 -21.29 -2.78 0.58
N ARG A 32 -22.20 -2.63 1.56
CA ARG A 32 -21.95 -3.05 2.95
C ARG A 32 -21.76 -4.56 3.06
N ALA A 33 -22.56 -5.35 2.35
CA ALA A 33 -22.40 -6.80 2.33
C ALA A 33 -21.06 -7.22 1.72
N MET A 34 -20.63 -6.56 0.63
CA MET A 34 -19.34 -6.80 0.01
C MET A 34 -18.17 -6.46 0.95
N VAL A 35 -18.23 -5.32 1.65
CA VAL A 35 -17.20 -4.94 2.63
C VAL A 35 -17.13 -5.96 3.78
N ALA A 36 -18.28 -6.42 4.28
CA ALA A 36 -18.32 -7.46 5.31
C ALA A 36 -17.66 -8.78 4.83
N GLY A 37 -17.95 -9.19 3.59
CA GLY A 37 -17.30 -10.37 2.99
C GLY A 37 -15.78 -10.21 2.83
N GLN A 38 -15.32 -9.01 2.43
CA GLN A 38 -13.89 -8.72 2.35
C GLN A 38 -13.19 -8.74 3.72
N GLN A 39 -13.85 -8.22 4.76
CA GLN A 39 -13.33 -8.28 6.13
C GLN A 39 -13.17 -9.72 6.61
N GLU A 40 -14.13 -10.61 6.30
CA GLU A 40 -14.02 -12.03 6.62
C GLU A 40 -12.85 -12.70 5.88
N GLN A 41 -12.68 -12.40 4.59
CA GLN A 41 -11.58 -12.93 3.80
C GLN A 41 -10.21 -12.48 4.35
N LEU A 42 -10.08 -11.21 4.74
CA LEU A 42 -8.86 -10.70 5.37
C LEU A 42 -8.59 -11.36 6.73
N ALA A 43 -9.63 -11.59 7.53
CA ALA A 43 -9.48 -12.31 8.80
C ALA A 43 -8.98 -13.75 8.59
N ARG A 44 -9.51 -14.46 7.59
CA ARG A 44 -9.05 -15.81 7.21
C ARG A 44 -7.59 -15.81 6.74
N LEU A 45 -7.21 -14.87 5.88
CA LEU A 45 -5.82 -14.74 5.41
C LEU A 45 -4.85 -14.43 6.57
N THR A 46 -5.26 -13.55 7.48
CA THR A 46 -4.48 -13.21 8.67
C THR A 46 -4.29 -14.44 9.58
N GLY A 47 -5.34 -15.25 9.75
CA GLY A 47 -5.26 -16.52 10.48
C GLY A 47 -4.27 -17.50 9.86
N MET A 48 -4.35 -17.73 8.54
CA MET A 48 -3.41 -18.62 7.83
C MET A 48 -1.96 -18.13 7.94
N ILE A 49 -1.72 -16.82 7.86
CA ILE A 49 -0.36 -16.26 8.07
C ILE A 49 0.12 -16.52 9.49
N ALA A 50 -0.75 -16.37 10.50
CA ALA A 50 -0.40 -16.65 11.89
C ALA A 50 -0.06 -18.13 12.11
N GLU A 51 -0.85 -19.05 11.53
CA GLU A 51 -0.58 -20.50 11.58
C GLU A 51 0.75 -20.86 10.91
N LEU A 52 1.01 -20.34 9.71
CA LEU A 52 2.28 -20.55 9.01
C LEU A 52 3.47 -19.98 9.81
N THR A 53 3.30 -18.81 10.41
CA THR A 53 4.33 -18.19 11.25
C THR A 53 4.60 -19.05 12.49
N SER A 54 3.56 -19.60 13.13
CA SER A 54 3.70 -20.47 14.29
C SER A 54 4.33 -21.83 13.93
N ALA A 55 4.01 -22.39 12.77
CA ALA A 55 4.58 -23.65 12.29
C ALA A 55 6.08 -23.53 11.93
N LEU A 56 6.53 -22.30 11.64
CA LEU A 56 7.92 -21.98 11.32
C LEU A 56 8.79 -21.67 12.55
N VAL A 57 8.25 -21.73 13.78
CA VAL A 57 9.03 -21.62 15.03
C VAL A 57 9.37 -23.03 15.53
N PRO A 58 10.60 -23.55 15.34
CA PRO A 58 11.01 -24.80 15.96
C PRO A 58 11.25 -24.54 17.45
N GLY A 59 10.69 -25.40 18.30
CA GLY A 59 11.13 -25.52 19.68
C GLY A 59 12.62 -25.89 19.74
N ASP A 60 13.29 -25.40 20.77
CA ASP A 60 14.70 -25.59 21.12
C ASP A 60 15.73 -24.73 20.39
N ALA A 61 15.95 -23.52 20.90
CA ALA A 61 17.30 -23.05 21.26
C ALA A 61 17.22 -21.81 22.16
N GLN A 62 17.64 -21.99 23.41
CA GLN A 62 18.07 -20.91 24.29
C GLN A 62 19.26 -20.19 23.64
N GLY A 63 18.99 -19.02 23.08
CA GLY A 63 19.99 -18.13 22.52
C GLY A 63 19.32 -16.81 22.18
N LEU A 64 19.27 -15.91 23.16
CA LEU A 64 18.88 -14.49 23.04
C LEU A 64 18.78 -13.98 21.60
N SER A 65 17.60 -14.06 21.00
CA SER A 65 17.26 -13.32 19.79
C SER A 65 15.95 -12.63 20.07
N ILE A 66 16.09 -11.43 20.65
CA ILE A 66 15.09 -10.36 20.66
C ILE A 66 14.41 -10.40 19.28
N PRO A 67 13.06 -10.39 19.19
CA PRO A 67 12.38 -10.31 17.90
C PRO A 67 13.01 -9.15 17.15
N SER A 68 13.74 -9.44 16.07
CA SER A 68 14.44 -8.39 15.33
C SER A 68 13.34 -7.54 14.72
N ALA A 69 13.02 -6.45 15.40
CA ALA A 69 12.45 -5.27 14.78
C ALA A 69 13.16 -5.10 13.42
N PRO A 70 12.43 -4.78 12.34
CA PRO A 70 13.01 -4.66 11.01
C PRO A 70 14.26 -3.79 11.14
N ARG A 71 15.43 -4.41 10.90
CA ARG A 71 16.71 -3.81 11.25
C ARG A 71 16.73 -2.41 10.63
N PRO A 72 16.86 -1.33 11.42
CA PRO A 72 16.71 0.02 10.90
C PRO A 72 17.66 0.21 9.73
N LEU A 73 17.15 0.80 8.64
CA LEU A 73 17.95 1.10 7.46
C LEU A 73 19.19 1.87 7.90
N SER A 74 20.38 1.44 7.46
CA SER A 74 21.57 2.28 7.64
C SER A 74 21.34 3.63 6.96
N ALA A 75 21.90 4.71 7.53
CA ALA A 75 21.71 6.07 7.02
C ALA A 75 21.99 6.17 5.51
N ARG A 76 23.07 5.52 5.06
CA ARG A 76 23.46 5.45 3.65
C ARG A 76 22.43 4.74 2.77
N LYS A 77 21.85 3.64 3.25
CA LYS A 77 20.84 2.87 2.52
C LYS A 77 19.53 3.64 2.43
N ARG A 78 19.12 4.31 3.51
CA ARG A 78 17.95 5.20 3.52
C ARG A 78 18.13 6.37 2.55
N ALA A 79 19.28 7.06 2.60
CA ALA A 79 19.57 8.18 1.69
C ALA A 79 19.50 7.74 0.21
N ALA A 80 20.06 6.58 -0.13
CA ALA A 80 19.95 6.03 -1.47
C ALA A 80 18.49 5.73 -1.86
N LEU A 81 17.69 5.14 -0.96
CA LEU A 81 16.28 4.85 -1.20
C LEU A 81 15.42 6.12 -1.34
N GLU A 82 15.68 7.15 -0.54
CA GLU A 82 15.00 8.46 -0.64
C GLU A 82 15.31 9.13 -1.97
N ARG A 83 16.58 9.12 -2.40
CA ARG A 83 16.97 9.66 -3.71
C ARG A 83 16.33 8.88 -4.86
N ILE A 84 16.26 7.55 -4.77
CA ILE A 84 15.53 6.73 -5.77
C ILE A 84 14.05 7.13 -5.77
N ARG A 85 13.41 7.31 -4.60
CA ARG A 85 11.99 7.70 -4.51
C ARG A 85 11.71 9.02 -5.22
N GLU A 86 12.56 10.02 -4.98
CA GLU A 86 12.45 11.34 -5.61
C GLU A 86 12.56 11.25 -7.13
N LEU A 87 13.61 10.59 -7.65
CA LEU A 87 13.84 10.45 -9.09
C LEU A 87 12.76 9.59 -9.77
N ARG A 88 12.22 8.60 -9.05
CA ARG A 88 11.06 7.81 -9.50
C ARG A 88 9.76 8.63 -9.54
N GLY A 89 9.62 9.64 -8.68
CA GLY A 89 8.53 10.62 -8.75
C GLY A 89 8.62 11.55 -9.95
N GLN A 90 9.77 11.61 -10.62
CA GLN A 90 10.00 12.33 -11.87
C GLN A 90 9.93 11.40 -13.10
N ASP A 91 9.36 10.19 -12.94
CA ASP A 91 9.24 9.15 -13.97
C ASP A 91 10.57 8.68 -14.60
N LEU A 92 11.70 8.86 -13.90
CA LEU A 92 12.99 8.39 -14.38
C LEU A 92 13.13 6.87 -14.28
N SER A 93 13.62 6.26 -15.36
CA SER A 93 13.94 4.83 -15.38
C SER A 93 15.15 4.51 -14.49
N PHE A 94 15.27 3.27 -13.99
CA PHE A 94 16.43 2.86 -13.19
C PHE A 94 17.76 2.99 -13.92
N SER A 95 17.79 2.87 -15.25
CA SER A 95 19.00 3.13 -16.04
C SER A 95 19.41 4.61 -15.94
N ARG A 96 18.44 5.53 -16.06
CA ARG A 96 18.70 6.96 -15.94
C ARG A 96 19.07 7.36 -14.51
N ILE A 97 18.49 6.70 -13.51
CA ILE A 97 18.86 6.90 -12.09
C ILE A 97 20.31 6.47 -11.84
N CYS A 98 20.81 5.40 -12.45
CA CYS A 98 22.24 5.03 -12.38
C CYS A 98 23.15 6.16 -12.86
N GLU A 99 22.80 6.78 -14.00
CA GLU A 99 23.57 7.89 -14.57
C GLU A 99 23.57 9.11 -13.64
N VAL A 100 22.43 9.43 -13.04
CA VAL A 100 22.31 10.50 -12.03
C VAL A 100 23.17 10.19 -10.80
N PHE A 101 23.12 8.96 -10.28
CA PHE A 101 23.93 8.56 -9.13
C PHE A 101 25.43 8.62 -9.43
N GLN A 102 25.83 8.34 -10.67
CA GLN A 102 27.20 8.51 -11.14
C GLN A 102 27.63 9.97 -11.20
N ALA A 103 26.76 10.84 -11.75
CA ALA A 103 27.03 12.28 -11.85
C ALA A 103 27.13 12.92 -10.46
N GLU A 104 26.32 12.45 -9.51
CA GLU A 104 26.32 12.90 -8.10
C GLU A 104 27.45 12.25 -7.27
N SER A 105 28.27 11.39 -7.86
CA SER A 105 29.33 10.64 -7.18
C SER A 105 28.82 9.90 -5.92
N LEU A 106 27.57 9.42 -5.95
CA LEU A 106 26.95 8.74 -4.82
C LEU A 106 27.59 7.36 -4.63
N PRO A 107 28.27 7.11 -3.50
CA PRO A 107 29.04 5.89 -3.37
C PRO A 107 28.10 4.72 -3.00
N THR A 108 28.27 3.57 -3.66
CA THR A 108 27.44 2.35 -3.49
C THR A 108 27.34 1.88 -2.03
N LEU A 109 26.37 1.03 -1.69
CA LEU A 109 26.21 0.58 -0.29
C LEU A 109 27.45 -0.11 0.31
N SER A 110 28.30 -0.73 -0.52
CA SER A 110 29.57 -1.35 -0.13
C SER A 110 30.74 -0.36 -0.06
N GLY A 111 30.56 0.90 -0.47
CA GLY A 111 31.63 1.89 -0.52
C GLY A 111 32.50 1.84 -1.77
N GLN A 112 32.32 0.85 -2.64
CA GLN A 112 33.17 0.60 -3.80
C GLN A 112 32.33 0.26 -5.04
N GLY A 113 32.73 0.78 -6.19
CA GLY A 113 32.11 0.47 -7.48
C GLY A 113 30.98 1.40 -7.90
N GLN A 114 30.25 0.97 -8.94
CA GLN A 114 29.29 1.76 -9.69
C GLN A 114 27.85 1.24 -9.49
N TRP A 115 26.87 2.13 -9.48
CA TRP A 115 25.47 1.74 -9.38
C TRP A 115 25.01 1.05 -10.66
N SER A 116 24.60 -0.20 -10.56
CA SER A 116 23.97 -0.92 -11.67
C SER A 116 22.45 -0.87 -11.58
N LYS A 117 21.77 -0.96 -12.74
CA LYS A 117 20.31 -1.02 -12.83
C LYS A 117 19.74 -2.14 -11.96
N GLY A 118 20.38 -3.33 -11.98
CA GLY A 118 19.96 -4.48 -11.19
C GLY A 118 20.08 -4.22 -9.69
N THR A 119 21.15 -3.56 -9.26
CA THR A 119 21.36 -3.17 -7.85
C THR A 119 20.29 -2.19 -7.37
N LEU A 120 20.01 -1.13 -8.15
CA LEU A 120 18.97 -0.16 -7.80
C LEU A 120 17.57 -0.79 -7.76
N TRP A 121 17.25 -1.64 -8.74
CA TRP A 121 15.97 -2.34 -8.79
C TRP A 121 15.79 -3.27 -7.58
N ASN A 122 16.81 -4.08 -7.26
CA ASN A 122 16.78 -4.96 -6.08
C ASN A 122 16.66 -4.16 -4.79
N LEU A 123 17.40 -3.05 -4.67
CA LEU A 123 17.35 -2.18 -3.51
C LEU A 123 15.94 -1.59 -3.33
N TRP A 124 15.35 -1.05 -4.40
CA TRP A 124 14.02 -0.47 -4.38
C TRP A 124 12.94 -1.51 -4.06
N LYS A 125 12.91 -2.63 -4.81
CA LYS A 125 11.91 -3.69 -4.64
C LYS A 125 11.89 -4.24 -3.21
N ASN A 126 13.06 -4.46 -2.62
CA ASN A 126 13.16 -5.14 -1.34
C ASN A 126 13.08 -4.20 -0.13
N HIS A 127 13.31 -2.90 -0.31
CA HIS A 127 13.48 -1.99 0.83
C HIS A 127 12.72 -0.66 0.74
N ALA A 128 12.04 -0.35 -0.37
CA ALA A 128 11.26 0.90 -0.46
C ALA A 128 10.17 1.01 0.62
N HIS A 129 9.56 -0.11 1.03
CA HIS A 129 8.55 -0.13 2.10
C HIS A 129 9.11 0.33 3.46
N GLN A 130 10.42 0.22 3.66
CA GLN A 130 11.09 0.60 4.92
C GLN A 130 11.27 2.12 5.06
N LEU A 131 11.01 2.90 4.00
CA LEU A 131 11.01 4.37 4.07
C LEU A 131 9.83 4.93 4.89
N ASN A 132 8.77 4.15 5.07
CA ASN A 132 7.56 4.57 5.78
C ASN A 132 7.57 4.20 7.27
N LEU A 133 8.61 3.50 7.74
CA LEU A 133 8.74 3.12 9.15
C LEU A 133 9.28 4.31 9.96
N PRO A 134 8.64 4.66 11.08
CA PRO A 134 9.11 5.73 11.95
C PRO A 134 10.51 5.42 12.50
N GLN A 135 11.32 6.47 12.68
CA GLN A 135 12.63 6.34 13.31
C GLN A 135 12.44 5.83 14.74
N SER A 136 13.17 4.78 15.10
CA SER A 136 13.32 4.34 16.49
C SER A 136 14.46 5.10 17.15
#